data_AF-A0A7K3S8W5-F1
#
_entry.id   AF-A0A7K3S8W5-F1
#
_cell.length_a   1.000
_cell.length_b   1.000
_cell.length_c   1.000
_cell.angle_alpha   90.00
_cell.angle_beta   90.00
_cell.angle_gamma   90.00
#
_symmetry.space_group_name_H-M   'P 1'
#
loop_
_entity.id
_entity.type
_entity.pdbx_description
1 polymer ?
#
loop_
_entity_poly.entity_id
_entity_poly.type
_entity_poly.pdbx_seq_one_letter_code
_entity_poly.pdbx_strand_id
1 'polypeptide(L)'
;MIHQLPATARIGLGGMALLLVLAGSALPAAASPANTSRTPAEATVEEQRLDRAAPQEILRRSGFDAFAPRFDRALKHAKSYAQAERTVARHASELWRRAVDRA
;
A
#
# COMPACT_ATOMS: atom_id res chain seq x y z
N MET A 1 -29.65 -59.36 -19.28
CA MET A 1 -29.32 -58.13 -20.04
C MET A 1 -28.79 -57.08 -19.08
N ILE A 2 -27.48 -56.87 -19.13
CA ILE A 2 -26.73 -55.60 -19.06
C ILE A 2 -27.13 -54.57 -17.97
N HIS A 3 -26.28 -54.47 -16.95
CA HIS A 3 -26.09 -53.28 -16.10
C HIS A 3 -25.55 -52.10 -16.91
N GLN A 4 -26.10 -50.90 -16.75
CA GLN A 4 -25.36 -49.64 -16.92
C GLN A 4 -25.95 -48.54 -16.01
N LEU A 5 -25.17 -48.11 -15.02
CA LEU A 5 -25.34 -46.87 -14.26
C LEU A 5 -24.29 -45.87 -14.79
N PRO A 6 -24.64 -44.67 -15.29
CA PRO A 6 -23.64 -43.72 -15.72
C PRO A 6 -23.22 -42.74 -14.60
N ALA A 7 -21.90 -42.71 -14.41
CA ALA A 7 -21.06 -41.55 -14.12
C ALA A 7 -21.18 -40.86 -12.75
N THR A 8 -20.67 -41.51 -11.71
CA THR A 8 -20.08 -40.80 -10.57
C THR A 8 -18.79 -40.10 -11.02
N ALA A 9 -18.84 -38.77 -11.06
CA ALA A 9 -17.69 -37.90 -11.28
C ALA A 9 -16.63 -38.16 -10.20
N ARG A 10 -15.48 -38.68 -10.63
CA ARG A 10 -14.29 -38.85 -9.80
C ARG A 10 -13.70 -37.47 -9.49
N ILE A 11 -14.13 -36.86 -8.38
CA ILE A 11 -13.41 -35.72 -7.79
C ILE A 11 -12.10 -36.30 -7.25
N GLY A 12 -11.04 -36.14 -8.02
CA GLY A 12 -9.72 -36.64 -7.65
C GLY A 12 -9.22 -35.97 -6.36
N LEU A 13 -8.51 -36.76 -5.54
CA LEU A 13 -7.79 -36.33 -4.34
C LEU A 13 -7.00 -35.02 -4.51
N GLY A 14 -6.61 -34.66 -5.74
CA GLY A 14 -5.93 -33.40 -6.06
C GLY A 14 -6.75 -32.13 -5.81
N GLY A 15 -8.09 -32.18 -5.90
CA GLY A 15 -8.94 -31.02 -5.62
C GLY A 15 -8.99 -30.65 -4.13
N MET A 16 -8.86 -31.65 -3.25
CA MET A 16 -8.90 -31.47 -1.80
C MET A 16 -7.55 -30.96 -1.26
N ALA A 17 -6.43 -31.36 -1.87
CA ALA A 17 -5.10 -30.84 -1.53
C ALA A 17 -4.93 -29.35 -1.90
N LEU A 18 -5.53 -28.90 -3.02
CA LEU A 18 -5.47 -27.49 -3.44
C LEU A 18 -6.28 -26.56 -2.51
N LEU A 19 -7.41 -27.03 -1.96
CA LEU A 19 -8.22 -26.29 -0.99
C LEU A 19 -7.52 -26.14 0.39
N LEU A 20 -6.73 -27.13 0.81
CA LEU A 20 -5.94 -27.05 2.04
C LEU A 20 -4.75 -26.08 1.92
N VAL A 21 -4.15 -25.96 0.72
CA VAL A 21 -3.09 -24.97 0.43
C VAL A 21 -3.63 -23.54 0.41
N LEU A 22 -4.84 -23.30 -0.10
CA LEU A 22 -5.43 -21.95 -0.11
C LEU A 22 -5.92 -21.45 1.27
N ALA A 23 -6.18 -22.36 2.22
CA ALA A 23 -6.63 -21.99 3.57
C ALA A 23 -5.48 -21.68 4.54
N GLY A 24 -4.23 -21.97 4.18
CA GLY A 24 -3.10 -22.07 5.11
C GLY A 24 -2.40 -20.77 5.53
N SER A 25 -2.87 -19.56 5.19
CA SER A 25 -2.10 -18.33 5.49
C SER A 25 -2.92 -17.09 5.83
N ALA A 26 -4.04 -17.25 6.54
CA ALA A 26 -4.83 -16.12 7.06
C ALA A 26 -4.65 -15.91 8.58
N LEU A 27 -3.45 -16.15 9.13
CA LEU A 27 -3.16 -15.72 10.49
C LEU A 27 -3.06 -14.18 10.49
N PRO A 28 -3.88 -13.45 11.28
CA PRO A 28 -3.74 -12.02 11.38
C PRO A 28 -2.37 -11.71 11.98
N ALA A 29 -1.53 -11.01 11.22
CA ALA A 29 -0.27 -10.49 11.73
C ALA A 29 -0.59 -9.54 12.89
N ALA A 30 -0.28 -9.97 14.12
CA ALA A 30 -0.37 -9.11 15.29
C ALA A 30 0.63 -7.96 15.11
N ALA A 31 0.14 -6.76 14.82
CA ALA A 31 0.99 -5.59 14.72
C ALA A 31 1.54 -5.25 16.11
N SER A 32 2.87 -5.22 16.25
CA SER A 32 3.51 -4.72 17.47
C SER A 32 3.07 -3.28 17.74
N PRO A 33 2.83 -2.91 19.01
CA PRO A 33 2.51 -1.54 19.36
C PRO A 33 3.62 -0.61 18.87
N ALA A 34 3.27 0.38 18.06
CA ALA A 34 4.22 1.35 17.58
C ALA A 34 4.79 2.13 18.78
N ASN A 35 6.10 2.07 18.99
CA ASN A 35 6.79 2.94 19.93
C ASN A 35 6.48 4.40 19.55
N THR A 36 5.68 5.08 20.37
CA THR A 36 5.27 6.48 20.17
C THR A 36 6.39 7.46 20.48
N SER A 37 7.46 6.99 21.13
CA SER A 37 8.72 7.70 21.34
C SER A 37 9.56 7.65 20.06
N ARG A 38 9.07 8.27 18.99
CA ARG A 38 9.81 8.35 17.74
C ARG A 38 10.78 9.52 17.81
N THR A 39 12.02 9.26 18.26
CA THR A 39 13.15 10.12 17.88
C THR A 39 13.14 10.22 16.35
N PRO A 40 13.25 11.43 15.75
CA PRO A 40 13.38 11.55 14.31
C PRO A 40 14.53 10.65 13.85
N ALA A 41 14.24 9.67 13.00
CA ALA A 41 15.28 8.86 12.40
C ALA A 41 16.21 9.80 11.62
N GLU A 42 17.52 9.58 11.72
CA GLU A 42 18.45 10.28 10.85
C GLU A 42 18.08 9.97 9.40
N ALA A 43 17.92 11.03 8.60
CA ALA A 43 17.64 10.89 7.18
C ALA A 43 18.77 10.11 6.53
N THR A 44 18.41 9.16 5.66
CA THR A 44 19.37 8.44 4.84
C THR A 44 20.14 9.40 3.93
N VAL A 45 21.30 8.97 3.43
CA VAL A 45 22.10 9.77 2.47
C VAL A 45 21.26 10.18 1.26
N GLU A 46 20.38 9.30 0.77
CA GLU A 46 19.49 9.59 -0.36
C GLU A 46 18.42 10.62 -0.01
N GLU A 47 17.85 10.59 1.20
CA GLU A 47 16.91 11.61 1.66
C GLU A 47 17.60 12.97 1.86
N GLN A 48 18.83 12.99 2.38
CA GLN A 48 19.62 14.23 2.50
C GLN A 48 19.97 14.85 1.15
N ARG A 49 20.06 14.04 0.07
CA ARG A 49 20.28 14.58 -1.28
C ARG A 49 19.11 15.40 -1.78
N LEU A 50 17.90 15.18 -1.25
CA LEU A 50 16.70 15.90 -1.67
C LEU A 50 16.86 17.42 -1.50
N ASP A 51 17.59 17.88 -0.48
CA ASP A 51 17.78 19.30 -0.17
C ASP A 51 18.78 20.01 -1.11
N ARG A 52 19.44 19.28 -2.00
CA ARG A 52 20.36 19.87 -2.98
C ARG A 52 19.59 20.62 -4.07
N ALA A 53 20.23 21.65 -4.63
CA ALA A 53 19.61 22.52 -5.63
C ALA A 53 19.08 21.76 -6.86
N ALA A 54 19.84 20.79 -7.39
CA ALA A 54 19.44 20.06 -8.59
C ALA A 54 18.17 19.18 -8.36
N PRO A 55 18.10 18.32 -7.31
CA PRO A 55 16.86 17.62 -6.95
C PRO A 55 15.65 18.54 -6.72
N GLN A 56 15.83 19.66 -6.01
CA GLN A 56 14.74 20.63 -5.80
C GLN A 56 14.24 21.23 -7.13
N GLU A 57 15.15 21.58 -8.05
CA GLU A 57 14.76 22.11 -9.36
C GLU A 57 14.02 21.06 -10.21
N ILE A 58 14.42 19.78 -10.13
CA ILE A 58 13.71 18.68 -10.79
C ILE A 58 12.28 18.58 -10.25
N LEU A 59 12.10 18.62 -8.92
CA LEU A 59 10.77 18.56 -8.30
C LEU A 59 9.88 19.72 -8.74
N ARG A 60 10.42 20.94 -8.72
CA ARG A 60 9.73 22.16 -9.12
C ARG A 60 9.31 22.12 -10.59
N ARG A 61 10.22 21.75 -11.50
CA ARG A 61 9.90 21.62 -12.94
C ARG A 61 8.91 20.49 -13.23
N SER A 62 8.91 19.46 -12.40
CA SER A 62 7.96 18.35 -12.53
C SER A 62 6.59 18.69 -11.94
N GLY A 63 6.50 19.73 -11.11
CA GLY A 63 5.29 20.15 -10.40
C GLY A 63 4.92 19.23 -9.23
N PHE A 64 5.89 18.49 -8.68
CA PHE A 64 5.69 17.61 -7.52
C PHE A 64 6.02 18.29 -6.19
N ASP A 65 6.68 19.45 -6.21
CA ASP A 65 7.07 20.25 -5.05
C ASP A 65 5.87 20.70 -4.19
N ALA A 66 4.70 20.90 -4.79
CA ALA A 66 3.50 21.33 -4.07
C ALA A 66 2.80 20.23 -3.26
N PHE A 67 3.05 18.94 -3.55
CA PHE A 67 2.29 17.83 -2.95
C PHE A 67 2.60 17.64 -1.47
N ALA A 68 3.88 17.63 -1.09
CA ALA A 68 4.28 17.38 0.31
C ALA A 68 3.79 18.48 1.27
N PRO A 69 3.98 19.79 1.01
CA PRO A 69 3.45 20.84 1.87
C PRO A 69 1.91 20.85 1.97
N ARG A 70 1.20 20.47 0.89
CA ARG A 70 -0.26 20.36 0.90
C ARG A 70 -0.73 19.18 1.75
N PHE A 71 -0.10 18.03 1.60
CA PHE A 71 -0.38 16.84 2.39
C PHE A 71 -0.12 17.09 3.89
N ASP A 72 1.03 17.68 4.24
CA ASP A 72 1.38 18.01 5.63
C ASP A 72 0.31 18.92 6.27
N ARG A 73 -0.09 19.99 5.58
CA ARG A 73 -1.16 20.87 6.07
C ARG A 73 -2.47 20.11 6.25
N ALA A 74 -2.90 19.31 5.27
CA ALA A 74 -4.14 18.56 5.36
C ALA A 74 -4.12 17.56 6.51
N LEU A 75 -2.99 16.88 6.73
CA LEU A 75 -2.82 15.89 7.79
C LEU A 75 -2.84 16.55 9.18
N LYS A 76 -2.19 17.71 9.35
CA LYS A 76 -2.23 18.50 10.60
C LYS A 76 -3.64 18.98 10.98
N HIS A 77 -4.53 19.12 10.00
CA HIS A 77 -5.93 19.50 10.24
C HIS A 77 -6.83 18.32 10.61
N ALA A 78 -6.39 17.07 10.39
CA ALA A 78 -7.17 15.90 10.77
C ALA A 78 -7.28 15.80 12.30
N LYS A 79 -8.52 15.75 12.80
CA LYS A 79 -8.82 15.66 14.24
C LYS A 79 -9.17 14.24 14.70
N SER A 80 -9.20 13.29 13.78
CA SER A 80 -9.44 11.88 14.05
C SER A 80 -8.67 10.99 13.09
N TYR A 81 -8.43 9.75 13.51
CA TYR A 81 -7.79 8.74 12.66
C TYR A 81 -8.52 8.57 11.33
N ALA A 82 -9.85 8.44 11.35
CA ALA A 82 -10.65 8.31 10.13
C ALA A 82 -10.57 9.55 9.21
N GLN A 83 -10.29 10.75 9.73
CA GLN A 83 -9.98 11.91 8.90
C GLN A 83 -8.56 11.85 8.33
N ALA A 84 -7.59 11.40 9.12
CA ALA A 84 -6.20 11.24 8.68
C ALA A 84 -6.11 10.18 7.56
N GLU A 85 -6.74 9.02 7.76
CA GLU A 85 -6.80 7.94 6.77
C GLU A 85 -7.40 8.41 5.43
N ARG A 86 -8.56 9.07 5.49
CA ARG A 86 -9.17 9.66 4.27
C ARG A 86 -8.27 10.71 3.62
N THR A 87 -7.53 11.49 4.41
CA THR A 87 -6.59 12.49 3.89
C THR A 87 -5.42 11.83 3.17
N VAL A 88 -4.83 10.80 3.76
CA VAL A 88 -3.75 10.00 3.17
C VAL A 88 -4.21 9.36 1.88
N ALA A 89 -5.35 8.65 1.88
CA ALA A 89 -5.86 7.96 0.70
C ALA A 89 -6.07 8.94 -0.47
N ARG A 90 -6.73 10.09 -0.23
CA ARG A 90 -6.94 11.10 -1.27
C ARG A 90 -5.63 11.65 -1.85
N HIS A 91 -4.69 12.05 -0.99
CA HIS A 91 -3.43 12.66 -1.46
C HIS A 91 -2.52 11.63 -2.16
N ALA A 92 -2.51 10.38 -1.69
CA ALA A 92 -1.78 9.30 -2.34
C ALA A 92 -2.32 8.99 -3.74
N SER A 93 -3.65 8.90 -3.89
CA SER A 93 -4.28 8.70 -5.20
C SER A 93 -4.04 9.86 -6.15
N GLU A 94 -4.10 11.11 -5.67
CA GLU A 94 -3.78 12.29 -6.48
C GLU A 94 -2.33 12.29 -6.96
N LEU A 95 -1.38 11.98 -6.06
CA LEU A 95 0.04 11.88 -6.39
C LEU A 95 0.30 10.80 -7.45
N TRP A 96 -0.26 9.60 -7.24
CA TRP A 96 -0.10 8.48 -8.17
C TRP A 96 -0.66 8.80 -9.54
N ARG A 97 -1.90 9.30 -9.61
CA ARG A 97 -2.52 9.69 -10.88
C ARG A 97 -1.67 10.72 -11.61
N ARG A 98 -1.19 11.76 -10.91
CA ARG A 98 -0.31 12.77 -11.53
C ARG A 98 1.01 12.20 -12.04
N ALA A 99 1.60 11.24 -11.32
CA ALA A 99 2.82 10.55 -11.73
C ALA A 99 2.60 9.69 -12.99
N VAL A 100 1.49 8.95 -13.03
CA VAL A 100 1.15 8.09 -14.18
C VAL A 100 0.74 8.92 -15.39
N ASP A 101 -0.07 9.99 -15.23
CA ASP A 101 -0.50 10.86 -16.33
C ASP A 101 0.67 11.58 -17.05
N ARG A 102 1.85 11.60 -16.41
CA ARG A 102 3.06 12.22 -16.96
C ARG A 102 3.99 11.21 -17.65
N ALA A 103 3.87 9.92 -17.34
CA ALA A 103 4.73 8.85 -17.86
C ALA A 103 4.44 8.59 -19.34
#